data_AF-A0A2D4N8Q9-F1
#
_entry.id   AF-A0A2D4N8Q9-F1
#
_cell.length_a   1.000
_cell.length_b   1.000
_cell.length_c   1.000
_cell.angle_alpha   90.00
_cell.angle_beta   90.00
_cell.angle_gamma   90.00
#
_symmetry.space_group_name_H-M   'P 1'
#
loop_
_entity.id
_entity.type
_entity.pdbx_description
1 polymer ?
#
loop_
_entity_poly.entity_id
_entity_poly.type
_entity_poly.pdbx_seq_one_letter_code
_entity_poly.pdbx_strand_id
1 'polypeptide(L)'
;MCILFFKFDPRPVSKNAYRLILAANRDEYYHRPSKSADFWDNSSEILSGLDMEEGKEGGSWLGISKKGKLAALTNYMQPQINKHAKGRGALVTNFLTSGMDSYSYLKKVASEGHLYNGFNLIAADLSTNNGDVIYYYGNKGDPEPLFLNPGVYGLSNSLLDTPWKKLQYGKQLFSDVIKHSQNLKKEDLIQELIKLMNNQDP
;
A
#
# COMPACT_ATOMS: atom_id res chain seq x y z
N MET A 1 12.83 -0.68 -7.53
CA MET A 1 12.09 0.32 -6.71
C MET A 1 10.76 -0.29 -6.28
N CYS A 2 10.30 -0.01 -5.05
CA CYS A 2 8.93 -0.37 -4.66
C CYS A 2 7.94 0.46 -5.47
N ILE A 3 6.86 -0.16 -5.89
CA ILE A 3 5.77 0.46 -6.62
C ILE A 3 4.47 -0.22 -6.22
N LEU A 4 3.42 0.57 -6.04
CA LEU A 4 2.06 0.08 -6.01
C LEU A 4 1.17 0.85 -6.97
N PHE A 5 0.19 0.13 -7.49
CA PHE A 5 -0.95 0.66 -8.20
C PHE A 5 -2.20 0.21 -7.48
N PHE A 6 -3.17 1.10 -7.34
CA PHE A 6 -4.47 0.70 -6.83
C PHE A 6 -5.59 1.49 -7.48
N LYS A 7 -6.73 0.83 -7.59
CA LYS A 7 -8.01 1.42 -7.97
C LYS A 7 -8.98 1.13 -6.86
N PHE A 8 -9.72 2.15 -6.45
CA PHE A 8 -10.87 1.95 -5.57
C PHE A 8 -12.10 2.70 -6.07
N ASP A 9 -13.24 2.07 -5.84
CA ASP A 9 -14.57 2.57 -6.17
C ASP A 9 -15.54 2.02 -5.12
N PRO A 10 -16.09 2.87 -4.24
CA PRO A 10 -17.02 2.44 -3.20
C PRO A 10 -18.35 1.89 -3.76
N ARG A 11 -18.68 2.16 -5.03
CA ARG A 11 -19.95 1.79 -5.65
C ARG A 11 -19.73 1.18 -7.04
N PRO A 12 -19.10 -0.01 -7.11
CA PRO A 12 -18.87 -0.68 -8.38
C PRO A 12 -20.21 -1.04 -9.05
N VAL A 13 -20.38 -0.64 -10.31
CA VAL A 13 -21.63 -0.78 -11.07
C VAL A 13 -21.81 -2.12 -11.79
N SER A 14 -20.76 -2.94 -11.94
CA SER A 14 -20.84 -4.22 -12.65
C SER A 14 -20.68 -5.43 -11.73
N LYS A 15 -21.30 -6.55 -12.11
CA LYS A 15 -21.34 -7.80 -11.33
C LYS A 15 -19.95 -8.38 -10.98
N ASN A 16 -18.95 -8.09 -11.81
CA ASN A 16 -17.57 -8.55 -11.63
C ASN A 16 -16.61 -7.42 -11.20
N ALA A 17 -17.12 -6.24 -10.85
CA ALA A 17 -16.27 -5.14 -10.44
C ALA A 17 -15.85 -5.26 -8.97
N TYR A 18 -14.56 -5.03 -8.74
CA TYR A 18 -13.97 -5.00 -7.42
C TYR A 18 -14.06 -3.58 -6.82
N ARG A 19 -14.39 -3.52 -5.53
CA ARG A 19 -14.32 -2.27 -4.72
C ARG A 19 -12.90 -1.74 -4.64
N LEU A 20 -11.92 -2.63 -4.47
CA LEU A 20 -10.49 -2.33 -4.45
C LEU A 20 -9.75 -3.35 -5.30
N ILE A 21 -8.86 -2.87 -6.16
CA ILE A 21 -7.81 -3.65 -6.82
C ILE A 21 -6.50 -3.01 -6.43
N LEU A 22 -5.56 -3.78 -5.87
CA LEU A 22 -4.24 -3.30 -5.48
C LEU A 22 -3.19 -4.29 -5.95
N ALA A 23 -2.20 -3.79 -6.68
CA ALA A 23 -1.02 -4.55 -7.10
C ALA A 23 0.22 -3.81 -6.60
N ALA A 24 1.10 -4.51 -5.89
CA ALA A 24 2.29 -3.93 -5.29
C ALA A 24 3.46 -4.90 -5.38
N ASN A 25 4.67 -4.36 -5.54
CA ASN A 25 5.89 -5.11 -5.29
C ASN A 25 6.61 -4.55 -4.05
N ARG A 26 7.45 -5.39 -3.47
CA ARG A 26 8.45 -4.98 -2.49
C ARG A 26 9.81 -5.20 -3.13
N ASP A 27 10.48 -4.12 -3.49
CA ASP A 27 11.87 -4.18 -3.92
C ASP A 27 12.78 -4.03 -2.71
N GLU A 28 13.48 -5.11 -2.39
CA GLU A 28 14.30 -5.24 -1.20
C GLU A 28 15.39 -6.29 -1.43
N TYR A 29 16.42 -6.30 -0.58
CA TYR A 29 17.50 -7.28 -0.65
C TYR A 29 16.97 -8.72 -0.57
N TYR A 30 17.37 -9.55 -1.53
CA TYR A 30 17.01 -10.98 -1.57
C TYR A 30 17.39 -11.75 -0.30
N HIS A 31 18.47 -11.35 0.39
CA HIS A 31 18.92 -11.99 1.63
C HIS A 31 18.18 -11.51 2.88
N ARG A 32 17.34 -10.46 2.79
CA ARG A 32 16.57 -9.98 3.93
C ARG A 32 15.44 -10.96 4.21
N PRO A 33 15.45 -11.66 5.35
CA PRO A 33 14.47 -12.70 5.63
C PRO A 33 13.07 -12.10 5.82
N SER A 34 12.06 -12.78 5.29
CA SER A 34 10.65 -12.38 5.44
C SER A 34 9.73 -13.61 5.41
N LYS A 35 8.64 -13.57 6.18
CA LYS A 35 7.55 -14.56 6.10
C LYS A 35 6.61 -14.18 4.94
N SER A 36 6.23 -15.16 4.13
CA SER A 36 5.19 -15.00 3.10
C SER A 36 3.88 -14.51 3.72
N ALA A 37 3.04 -13.89 2.90
CA ALA A 37 1.76 -13.39 3.38
C ALA A 37 0.88 -14.54 3.87
N ASP A 38 0.50 -14.46 5.14
CA ASP A 38 -0.36 -15.44 5.80
C ASP A 38 -1.22 -14.73 6.85
N PHE A 39 -2.27 -15.41 7.33
CA PHE A 39 -3.01 -14.95 8.47
C PHE A 39 -2.15 -15.05 9.73
N TRP A 40 -2.17 -13.99 10.55
CA TRP A 40 -1.40 -13.97 11.79
C TRP A 40 -1.99 -14.94 12.83
N ASP A 41 -1.13 -15.74 13.45
CA ASP A 41 -1.50 -16.89 14.30
C ASP A 41 -2.43 -16.51 15.46
N ASN A 42 -2.22 -15.35 16.09
CA ASN A 42 -2.94 -14.95 17.31
C ASN A 42 -4.24 -14.18 17.06
N SER A 43 -4.44 -13.62 15.86
CA SER A 43 -5.65 -12.85 15.56
C SER A 43 -6.50 -13.46 14.46
N SER A 44 -5.99 -14.31 13.57
CA SER A 44 -6.68 -14.88 12.40
C SER A 44 -7.41 -13.86 11.50
N GLU A 45 -7.25 -12.56 11.75
CA GLU A 45 -7.98 -11.48 11.12
C GLU A 45 -7.11 -10.70 10.14
N ILE A 46 -5.79 -10.69 10.30
CA ILE A 46 -4.85 -9.90 9.50
C ILE A 46 -4.07 -10.80 8.57
N LEU A 47 -4.16 -10.53 7.26
CA LEU A 47 -3.37 -11.15 6.20
C LEU A 47 -2.24 -10.20 5.80
N SER A 48 -1.00 -10.62 6.02
CA SER A 48 0.17 -9.80 5.69
C SER A 48 1.47 -10.61 5.68
N GLY A 49 2.44 -10.20 4.86
CA GLY A 49 3.82 -10.66 5.00
C GLY A 49 4.48 -9.99 6.21
N LEU A 50 5.47 -10.66 6.80
CA LEU A 50 6.19 -10.14 7.96
C LEU A 50 7.68 -10.05 7.68
N ASP A 51 8.29 -8.95 8.09
CA ASP A 51 9.74 -8.80 8.15
C ASP A 51 10.28 -9.69 9.27
N MET A 52 11.37 -10.41 8.97
CA MET A 52 12.05 -11.30 9.91
C MET A 52 13.50 -10.87 10.13
N GLU A 53 13.91 -9.72 9.60
CA GLU A 53 15.23 -9.15 9.85
C GLU A 53 15.40 -8.75 11.32
N GLU A 54 16.58 -9.01 11.86
CA GLU A 54 16.92 -8.71 13.26
C GLU A 54 16.71 -7.23 13.60
N GLY A 55 15.92 -6.96 14.63
CA GLY A 55 15.53 -5.61 15.05
C GLY A 55 14.43 -4.96 14.19
N LYS A 56 13.84 -5.69 13.24
CA LYS A 56 12.71 -5.27 12.39
C LYS A 56 11.56 -6.28 12.39
N GLU A 57 11.68 -7.34 13.18
CA GLU A 57 10.73 -8.44 13.22
C GLU A 57 9.31 -7.97 13.49
N GLY A 58 8.35 -8.56 12.80
CA GLY A 58 6.94 -8.20 12.93
C GLY A 58 6.57 -6.87 12.24
N GLY A 59 7.51 -6.21 11.55
CA GLY A 59 7.20 -5.15 10.61
C GLY A 59 6.50 -5.70 9.34
N SER A 60 5.78 -4.84 8.63
CA SER A 60 5.15 -5.19 7.35
C SER A 60 5.19 -4.01 6.36
N TRP A 61 4.96 -4.32 5.09
CA TRP A 61 4.88 -3.36 3.97
C TRP A 61 3.49 -3.29 3.35
N LEU A 62 2.67 -4.34 3.50
CA LEU A 62 1.31 -4.42 2.97
C LEU A 62 0.51 -5.42 3.80
N GLY A 63 -0.67 -5.02 4.23
CA GLY A 63 -1.58 -5.94 4.89
C GLY A 63 -3.03 -5.47 4.85
N ILE A 64 -3.93 -6.43 5.05
CA ILE A 64 -5.37 -6.21 5.12
C ILE A 64 -5.97 -7.05 6.24
N SER A 65 -6.95 -6.50 6.95
CA SER A 65 -7.74 -7.24 7.93
C SER A 65 -9.11 -7.63 7.36
N LYS A 66 -9.69 -8.71 7.89
CA LYS A 66 -11.08 -9.12 7.60
C LYS A 66 -12.12 -8.06 7.98
N LYS A 67 -11.76 -7.13 8.88
CA LYS A 67 -12.56 -5.96 9.25
C LYS A 67 -12.45 -4.80 8.25
N GLY A 68 -11.68 -4.95 7.19
CA GLY A 68 -11.53 -3.96 6.12
C GLY A 68 -10.44 -2.91 6.38
N LYS A 69 -9.58 -3.07 7.39
CA LYS A 69 -8.41 -2.19 7.54
C LYS A 69 -7.32 -2.61 6.57
N LEU A 70 -6.82 -1.68 5.76
CA LEU A 70 -5.70 -1.92 4.85
C LEU A 70 -4.63 -0.86 5.02
N ALA A 71 -3.36 -1.28 5.02
CA ALA A 71 -2.24 -0.36 4.97
C ALA A 71 -1.17 -0.85 4.00
N ALA A 72 -0.55 0.10 3.30
CA ALA A 72 0.52 -0.15 2.36
C ALA A 72 1.61 0.93 2.50
N LEU A 73 2.87 0.50 2.50
CA LEU A 73 4.01 1.36 2.70
C LEU A 73 4.98 1.28 1.50
N THR A 74 5.45 2.44 1.04
CA THR A 74 6.59 2.54 0.14
C THR A 74 7.68 3.40 0.79
N ASN A 75 8.95 3.07 0.54
CA ASN A 75 10.05 3.93 0.95
C ASN A 75 10.04 5.22 0.13
N TYR A 76 10.50 6.34 0.65
CA TYR A 76 10.80 7.53 -0.17
C TYR A 76 12.31 7.55 -0.48
N MET A 77 12.66 7.75 -1.74
CA MET A 77 14.04 7.85 -2.21
C MET A 77 14.61 9.20 -1.78
N GLN A 78 15.60 9.16 -0.90
CA GLN A 78 16.28 10.35 -0.41
C GLN A 78 17.80 10.14 -0.42
N PRO A 79 18.59 11.19 -0.65
CA PRO A 79 20.04 11.08 -0.77
C PRO A 79 20.72 10.72 0.56
N GLN A 80 20.17 11.19 1.69
CA GLN A 80 20.74 10.99 3.02
C GLN A 80 19.88 10.04 3.84
N ILE A 81 20.47 9.00 4.42
CA ILE A 81 19.77 8.02 5.25
C ILE A 81 20.25 8.15 6.69
N ASN A 82 19.31 8.37 7.62
CA ASN A 82 19.59 8.35 9.05
C ASN A 82 19.60 6.90 9.55
N LYS A 83 20.77 6.42 9.97
CA LYS A 83 20.97 5.05 10.50
C LYS A 83 20.28 4.81 11.85
N HIS A 84 19.96 5.88 12.58
CA HIS A 84 19.30 5.82 13.89
C HIS A 84 17.79 6.02 13.81
N ALA A 85 17.23 6.19 12.60
CA ALA A 85 15.78 6.33 12.42
C ALA A 85 15.03 5.03 12.76
N LYS A 86 13.80 5.19 13.23
CA LYS A 86 12.91 4.05 13.53
C LYS A 86 12.61 3.23 12.26
N GLY A 87 12.40 1.93 12.45
CA GLY A 87 11.91 1.05 11.39
C GLY A 87 10.50 1.43 10.97
N ARG A 88 10.24 1.46 9.65
CA ARG A 88 8.95 1.86 9.09
C ARG A 88 7.92 0.73 9.06
N GLY A 89 8.38 -0.53 9.09
CA GLY A 89 7.50 -1.69 8.97
C GLY A 89 6.42 -1.76 10.06
N ALA A 90 6.72 -1.25 11.26
CA ALA A 90 5.76 -1.17 12.35
C ALA A 90 4.58 -0.23 12.06
N LEU A 91 4.72 0.74 11.15
CA LEU A 91 3.63 1.66 10.80
C LEU A 91 2.44 0.93 10.17
N VAL A 92 2.69 -0.12 9.39
CA VAL A 92 1.64 -0.95 8.78
C VAL A 92 0.99 -1.82 9.85
N THR A 93 1.79 -2.55 10.64
CA THR A 93 1.26 -3.49 11.63
C THR A 93 0.54 -2.81 12.79
N ASN A 94 1.02 -1.64 13.22
CA ASN A 94 0.35 -0.82 14.23
C ASN A 94 -1.02 -0.32 13.73
N PHE A 95 -1.17 0.07 12.45
CA PHE A 95 -2.48 0.47 11.93
C PHE A 95 -3.46 -0.69 11.95
N LEU A 96 -3.03 -1.84 11.42
CA LEU A 96 -3.86 -3.03 11.26
C LEU A 96 -4.35 -3.62 12.59
N THR A 97 -3.58 -3.44 13.67
CA THR A 97 -3.94 -3.88 15.03
C THR A 97 -4.59 -2.80 15.88
N SER A 98 -4.52 -1.53 15.47
CA SER A 98 -5.16 -0.43 16.20
C SER A 98 -6.67 -0.37 15.99
N GLY A 99 -7.35 0.27 16.94
CA GLY A 99 -8.76 0.68 16.80
C GLY A 99 -8.96 2.07 16.18
N MET A 100 -7.89 2.77 15.78
CA MET A 100 -7.97 4.12 15.22
C MET A 100 -8.45 4.09 13.78
N ASP A 101 -9.23 5.08 13.33
CA ASP A 101 -9.51 5.29 11.91
C ASP A 101 -8.26 5.77 11.16
N SER A 102 -8.28 5.64 9.83
CA SER A 102 -7.19 5.98 8.91
C SER A 102 -6.71 7.42 9.05
N TYR A 103 -7.61 8.39 9.18
CA TYR A 103 -7.23 9.79 9.33
C TYR A 103 -6.54 10.04 10.67
N SER A 104 -7.18 9.63 11.77
CA SER A 104 -6.61 9.78 13.13
C SER A 104 -5.26 9.09 13.26
N TYR A 105 -5.12 7.89 12.69
CA TYR A 105 -3.86 7.16 12.68
C TYR A 105 -2.77 7.90 11.91
N LEU A 106 -3.05 8.37 10.70
CA LEU A 106 -2.06 9.10 9.91
C LEU A 106 -1.71 10.46 10.51
N LYS A 107 -2.64 11.15 11.17
CA LYS A 107 -2.35 12.37 11.94
C LYS A 107 -1.37 12.09 13.08
N LYS A 108 -1.55 10.98 13.81
CA LYS A 108 -0.60 10.54 14.83
C LYS A 108 0.77 10.27 14.19
N VAL A 109 0.82 9.49 13.12
CA VAL A 109 2.08 9.19 12.39
C VAL A 109 2.76 10.47 11.91
N ALA A 110 2.00 11.48 11.44
CA ALA A 110 2.53 12.74 10.99
C ALA A 110 3.25 13.53 12.10
N SER A 111 2.71 13.51 13.31
CA SER A 111 3.36 14.13 14.49
C SER A 111 4.72 13.49 14.83
N GLU A 112 4.90 12.22 14.48
CA GLU A 112 6.13 11.44 14.71
C GLU A 112 6.95 11.25 13.43
N GLY A 113 6.57 11.88 12.30
CA GLY A 113 7.13 11.60 10.98
C GLY A 113 8.64 11.85 10.87
N HIS A 114 9.16 12.77 11.69
CA HIS A 114 10.57 13.12 11.81
C HIS A 114 11.46 12.01 12.40
N LEU A 115 10.86 11.01 13.09
CA LEU A 115 11.59 9.88 13.68
C LEU A 115 11.97 8.80 12.66
N TYR A 116 11.50 8.91 11.42
CA TYR A 116 11.66 7.91 10.37
C TYR A 116 12.45 8.47 9.17
N ASN A 117 13.18 7.60 8.47
CA ASN A 117 13.59 7.89 7.11
C ASN A 117 12.36 8.05 6.20
N GLY A 118 12.53 8.68 5.04
CA GLY A 118 11.44 8.99 4.13
C GLY A 118 10.55 7.80 3.80
N PHE A 119 9.25 8.00 3.82
CA PHE A 119 8.25 6.98 3.49
C PHE A 119 6.96 7.61 2.99
N ASN A 120 6.15 6.77 2.36
CA ASN A 120 4.76 7.00 2.10
C ASN A 120 3.93 5.89 2.73
N LEU A 121 2.75 6.24 3.23
CA LEU A 121 1.83 5.32 3.88
C LEU A 121 0.42 5.59 3.39
N ILE A 122 -0.24 4.54 2.91
CA ILE A 122 -1.66 4.50 2.64
C ILE A 122 -2.33 3.80 3.82
N ALA A 123 -3.39 4.38 4.36
CA ALA A 123 -4.26 3.77 5.35
C ALA A 123 -5.70 3.84 4.87
N ALA A 124 -6.39 2.71 4.89
CA ALA A 124 -7.75 2.58 4.42
C ALA A 124 -8.63 1.86 5.45
N ASP A 125 -9.84 2.39 5.65
CA ASP A 125 -10.94 1.69 6.31
C ASP A 125 -12.00 1.37 5.25
N LEU A 126 -12.10 0.09 4.89
CA LEU A 126 -13.03 -0.41 3.88
C LEU A 126 -14.26 -0.99 4.57
N SER A 127 -15.33 -0.19 4.68
CA SER A 127 -16.55 -0.56 5.40
C SER A 127 -17.74 -0.70 4.45
N THR A 128 -18.57 -1.72 4.66
CA THR A 128 -19.90 -1.80 4.03
C THR A 128 -20.88 -0.80 4.63
N ASN A 129 -20.67 -0.37 5.88
CA ASN A 129 -21.63 0.41 6.64
C ASN A 129 -21.31 1.91 6.63
N ASN A 130 -20.02 2.26 6.71
CA ASN A 130 -19.56 3.64 6.86
C ASN A 130 -18.93 4.22 5.58
N GLY A 131 -18.93 3.44 4.48
CA GLY A 131 -18.23 3.76 3.24
C GLY A 131 -16.74 3.40 3.29
N ASP A 132 -16.11 3.45 2.11
CA ASP A 132 -14.66 3.28 1.98
C ASP A 132 -13.96 4.63 2.14
N VAL A 133 -13.01 4.68 3.08
CA VAL A 133 -12.20 5.87 3.35
C VAL A 133 -10.74 5.49 3.18
N ILE A 134 -10.02 6.24 2.34
CA ILE A 134 -8.60 6.02 2.09
C ILE A 134 -7.86 7.35 2.24
N TYR A 135 -6.83 7.33 3.08
CA TYR A 135 -5.91 8.45 3.23
C TYR A 135 -4.48 8.06 2.84
N TYR A 136 -3.76 9.06 2.38
CA TYR A 136 -2.33 9.01 2.09
C TYR A 136 -1.57 9.97 2.99
N TYR A 137 -0.38 9.58 3.43
CA TYR A 137 0.58 10.46 4.07
C TYR A 137 2.00 10.14 3.61
N GLY A 138 2.79 11.15 3.30
CA GLY A 138 4.23 11.02 3.04
C GLY A 138 5.01 11.98 3.92
N ASN A 139 5.94 11.49 4.74
CA ASN A 139 6.65 12.32 5.73
C ASN A 139 7.67 13.31 5.14
N LYS A 140 7.76 13.38 3.81
CA LYS A 140 8.54 14.36 3.04
C LYS A 140 7.66 15.35 2.27
N GLY A 141 6.34 15.23 2.38
CA GLY A 141 5.37 16.14 1.78
C GLY A 141 4.66 16.98 2.84
N ASP A 142 3.39 17.28 2.58
CA ASP A 142 2.56 18.06 3.49
C ASP A 142 2.36 17.37 4.84
N PRO A 143 2.25 18.13 5.94
CA PRO A 143 2.07 17.59 7.29
C PRO A 143 0.68 16.96 7.48
N GLU A 144 -0.30 17.33 6.66
CA GLU A 144 -1.68 16.84 6.77
C GLU A 144 -1.89 15.59 5.89
N PRO A 145 -2.51 14.53 6.44
CA PRO A 145 -2.94 13.39 5.63
C PRO A 145 -3.93 13.80 4.54
N LEU A 146 -3.70 13.33 3.33
CA LEU A 146 -4.52 13.61 2.16
C LEU A 146 -5.64 12.58 2.01
N PHE A 147 -6.89 13.04 1.97
CA PHE A 147 -8.02 12.20 1.58
C PHE A 147 -7.93 11.87 0.09
N LEU A 148 -8.11 10.60 -0.27
CA LEU A 148 -8.12 10.16 -1.65
C LEU A 148 -9.56 10.01 -2.15
N ASN A 149 -9.83 10.58 -3.33
CA ASN A 149 -11.11 10.39 -4.02
C ASN A 149 -11.10 9.06 -4.79
N PRO A 150 -12.26 8.43 -5.03
CA PRO A 150 -12.34 7.23 -5.86
C PRO A 150 -11.64 7.42 -7.21
N GLY A 151 -10.80 6.46 -7.60
CA GLY A 151 -9.97 6.59 -8.79
C GLY A 151 -8.81 5.60 -8.85
N VAL A 152 -7.90 5.87 -9.78
CA VAL A 152 -6.69 5.07 -10.02
C VAL A 152 -5.46 5.86 -9.57
N TYR A 153 -4.62 5.22 -8.77
CA TYR A 153 -3.44 5.80 -8.17
C TYR A 153 -2.22 4.93 -8.44
N GLY A 154 -1.07 5.59 -8.53
CA GLY A 154 0.24 4.96 -8.56
C GLY A 154 1.13 5.64 -7.53
N LEU A 155 1.89 4.84 -6.78
CA LEU A 155 2.82 5.34 -5.77
C LEU A 155 4.11 4.50 -5.82
N SER A 156 5.25 5.18 -5.85
CA SER A 156 6.57 4.54 -5.83
C SER A 156 7.46 5.22 -4.79
N ASN A 157 8.76 5.35 -5.04
CA ASN A 157 9.71 5.88 -4.08
C ASN A 157 9.76 7.42 -4.04
N SER A 158 8.64 8.09 -4.25
CA SER A 158 8.49 9.55 -4.16
C SER A 158 7.09 9.88 -3.65
N LEU A 159 6.76 11.16 -3.47
CA LEU A 159 5.42 11.57 -3.05
C LEU A 159 4.37 11.14 -4.09
N LEU A 160 3.14 10.97 -3.63
CA LEU A 160 1.99 10.72 -4.50
C LEU A 160 1.93 11.72 -5.66
N ASP A 161 1.53 11.23 -6.83
CA ASP A 161 1.43 12.00 -8.08
C ASP A 161 2.74 12.58 -8.64
N THR A 162 3.90 12.24 -8.07
CA THR A 162 5.20 12.58 -8.70
C THR A 162 5.31 11.90 -10.08
N PRO A 163 5.52 12.64 -11.19
CA PRO A 163 5.34 12.13 -12.55
C PRO A 163 6.58 11.39 -13.10
N TRP A 164 7.02 10.33 -12.40
CA TRP A 164 8.07 9.44 -12.91
C TRP A 164 7.59 8.68 -14.15
N LYS A 165 8.38 8.66 -15.23
CA LYS A 165 8.03 7.98 -16.49
C LYS A 165 7.54 6.54 -16.27
N LYS A 166 8.31 5.74 -15.52
CA LYS A 166 7.96 4.37 -15.15
C LYS A 166 6.63 4.27 -14.39
N LEU A 167 6.38 5.21 -13.47
CA LEU A 167 5.14 5.24 -12.70
C LEU A 167 3.94 5.55 -13.58
N GLN A 168 4.08 6.54 -14.48
CA GLN A 168 3.02 6.93 -15.41
C GLN A 168 2.72 5.80 -16.40
N TYR A 169 3.75 5.17 -16.96
CA TYR A 169 3.60 4.03 -17.86
C TYR A 169 2.93 2.83 -17.18
N GLY A 170 3.40 2.44 -15.98
CA GLY A 170 2.76 1.36 -15.23
C GLY A 170 1.33 1.69 -14.81
N LYS A 171 1.04 2.95 -14.45
CA LYS A 171 -0.32 3.41 -14.13
C LYS A 171 -1.25 3.32 -15.35
N GLN A 172 -0.72 3.61 -16.55
CA GLN A 172 -1.45 3.44 -17.81
C GLN A 172 -1.76 1.96 -18.05
N LEU A 173 -0.77 1.07 -18.01
CA LEU A 173 -0.98 -0.38 -18.15
C LEU A 173 -1.99 -0.91 -17.14
N PHE A 174 -1.91 -0.45 -15.88
CA PHE A 174 -2.81 -0.87 -14.81
C PHE A 174 -4.24 -0.41 -15.07
N SER A 175 -4.40 0.83 -15.53
CA SER A 175 -5.71 1.36 -15.93
C SER A 175 -6.31 0.56 -17.08
N ASP A 176 -5.49 0.12 -18.02
CA ASP A 176 -5.95 -0.69 -19.15
C ASP A 176 -6.34 -2.11 -18.70
N VAL A 177 -5.58 -2.77 -17.82
CA VAL A 177 -5.98 -4.04 -17.19
C VAL A 177 -7.35 -3.90 -16.50
N ILE A 178 -7.57 -2.81 -15.74
CA ILE A 178 -8.85 -2.58 -15.04
C ILE A 178 -10.01 -2.36 -16.00
N LYS A 179 -9.83 -1.61 -17.09
CA LYS A 179 -10.90 -1.39 -18.07
C LYS A 179 -11.39 -2.70 -18.67
N HIS A 180 -10.48 -3.64 -18.93
CA HIS A 180 -10.82 -4.96 -19.49
C HIS A 180 -11.24 -5.97 -18.42
N SER A 181 -10.97 -5.71 -17.12
CA SER A 181 -11.19 -6.67 -16.03
C SER A 181 -12.65 -7.07 -15.83
N GLN A 182 -13.60 -6.24 -16.24
CA GLN A 182 -15.04 -6.53 -16.09
C GLN A 182 -15.47 -7.81 -16.82
N ASN A 183 -14.72 -8.18 -17.86
CA ASN A 183 -14.96 -9.36 -18.70
C ASN A 183 -14.04 -10.54 -18.33
N LEU A 184 -13.12 -10.36 -17.39
CA LEU A 184 -12.15 -11.38 -17.01
C LEU A 184 -12.68 -12.21 -15.84
N LYS A 185 -12.26 -13.48 -15.79
CA LYS A 185 -12.35 -14.27 -14.57
C LYS A 185 -11.32 -13.73 -13.56
N LYS A 186 -11.54 -14.02 -12.27
CA LYS A 186 -10.65 -13.60 -11.19
C LYS A 186 -9.21 -14.02 -11.44
N GLU A 187 -9.00 -15.26 -11.87
CA GLU A 187 -7.69 -15.84 -12.12
C GLU A 187 -6.96 -15.11 -13.26
N ASP A 188 -7.67 -14.80 -14.34
CA ASP A 188 -7.12 -14.06 -15.49
C ASP A 188 -6.73 -12.63 -15.10
N LEU A 189 -7.56 -11.94 -14.29
CA LEU A 189 -7.23 -10.63 -13.74
C LEU A 189 -5.95 -10.68 -12.88
N ILE A 190 -5.80 -11.71 -12.03
CA ILE A 190 -4.60 -11.88 -11.22
C ILE A 190 -3.37 -12.06 -12.12
N GLN A 191 -3.46 -12.86 -13.18
CA GLN A 191 -2.35 -13.06 -14.11
C GLN A 191 -1.97 -11.78 -14.85
N GLU A 192 -2.94 -11.01 -15.32
CA GLU A 192 -2.68 -9.71 -15.98
C GLU A 192 -2.01 -8.72 -15.02
N LEU A 193 -2.42 -8.67 -13.75
CA LEU A 193 -1.77 -7.85 -12.73
C LEU A 193 -0.34 -8.33 -12.44
N ILE A 194 -0.10 -9.64 -12.35
CA ILE A 194 1.26 -10.19 -12.17
C ILE A 194 2.15 -9.86 -13.38
N LYS A 195 1.63 -10.01 -14.60
CA LYS A 195 2.33 -9.67 -15.84
C LYS A 195 2.73 -8.19 -15.86
N LEU A 196 1.80 -7.31 -15.46
CA LEU A 196 2.08 -5.88 -15.30
C LEU A 196 3.19 -5.63 -14.28
N MET A 197 3.16 -6.28 -13.12
CA MET A 197 4.17 -6.09 -12.07
C MET A 197 5.55 -6.64 -12.45
N ASN A 198 5.60 -7.57 -13.41
CA ASN A 198 6.83 -8.11 -13.99
C ASN A 198 7.30 -7.38 -15.25
N ASN A 199 6.61 -6.32 -15.68
CA ASN A 199 7.01 -5.55 -16.85
C ASN A 199 8.39 -4.91 -16.62
N GLN A 200 9.30 -5.13 -17.59
CA GLN A 200 10.68 -4.64 -17.57
C GLN A 200 10.91 -3.48 -18.55
N ASP A 201 9.85 -2.98 -19.17
CA ASP A 201 9.96 -1.88 -20.11
C ASP A 201 10.44 -0.61 -19.36
N PRO A 202 11.35 0.16 -19.99
CA PRO A 202 12.01 1.30 -19.35
C PRO A 202 11.08 2.48 -19.01
#